data_AF-A0A2K3CWX9-F1
#
_entry.id   AF-A0A2K3CWX9-F1
#
_cell.length_a   1.000
_cell.length_b   1.000
_cell.length_c   1.000
_cell.angle_alpha   90.00
_cell.angle_beta   90.00
_cell.angle_gamma   90.00
#
_symmetry.space_group_name_H-M   'P 1'
#
loop_
_entity.id
_entity.type
_entity.pdbx_description
1 polymer ?
#
loop_
_entity_poly.entity_id
_entity_poly.type
_entity_poly.pdbx_seq_one_letter_code
_entity_poly.pdbx_strand_id
1 'polypeptide(L)'
;MSTAAAQTALAGSAAGGGAALADATAERQQQQRLQHLGAGDNEPSAELAAASYRAADENEMLAALKAEAKARTISYHSDTGGHDPPRNSPPSLASGAFGKYAAAVAANRHMSPLAVMSGVKVPAAQDALPGEEEVAARLASEAAAAYEAEKAAGGGAVPRAGVASKLQSAADKYARMVAMDKEALPSPGGGSGGGGSSGGGGGGGSADRGRGQQVEQGR
;
A
#
# COMPACT_ATOMS: atom_id res chain seq x y z
N MET A 1 47.57 34.23 -75.32
CA MET A 1 48.13 32.87 -75.45
C MET A 1 49.42 32.86 -74.62
N SER A 2 49.37 32.42 -73.35
CA SER A 2 49.84 31.11 -72.82
C SER A 2 51.32 30.86 -73.16
N THR A 3 52.28 30.69 -72.24
CA THR A 3 52.32 29.74 -71.10
C THR A 3 53.41 30.06 -70.04
N ALA A 4 53.08 29.78 -68.76
CA ALA A 4 53.83 29.25 -67.57
C ALA A 4 55.35 29.52 -67.38
N ALA A 5 55.90 30.02 -66.27
CA ALA A 5 55.75 29.83 -64.80
C ALA A 5 56.61 28.72 -64.16
N ALA A 6 57.46 29.15 -63.20
CA ALA A 6 58.01 28.51 -61.98
C ALA A 6 58.97 27.30 -62.14
N GLN A 7 60.24 27.32 -61.70
CA GLN A 7 60.80 27.36 -60.33
C GLN A 7 60.15 26.41 -59.32
N THR A 8 60.90 25.41 -58.81
CA THR A 8 61.38 25.31 -57.40
C THR A 8 61.85 23.88 -57.08
N ALA A 9 62.72 23.81 -56.08
CA ALA A 9 63.76 22.85 -55.79
C ALA A 9 63.37 21.56 -55.04
N LEU A 10 64.32 20.62 -55.17
CA LEU A 10 64.82 19.61 -54.23
C LEU A 10 64.26 19.59 -52.78
N ALA A 11 63.67 18.45 -52.44
CA ALA A 11 64.03 17.46 -51.40
C ALA A 11 64.45 17.90 -49.98
N GLY A 12 63.82 17.27 -48.97
CA GLY A 12 64.37 17.17 -47.60
C GLY A 12 63.44 16.59 -46.52
N SER A 13 63.32 15.26 -46.48
CA SER A 13 63.13 14.34 -45.32
C SER A 13 62.51 14.84 -43.99
N ALA A 14 61.39 14.23 -43.57
CA ALA A 14 61.10 13.90 -42.17
C ALA A 14 59.93 12.89 -42.05
N ALA A 15 60.22 11.61 -42.29
CA ALA A 15 59.35 10.51 -41.87
C ALA A 15 59.75 10.08 -40.45
N GLY A 16 58.89 10.29 -39.45
CA GLY A 16 59.20 9.84 -38.08
C GLY A 16 58.36 10.37 -36.93
N GLY A 17 57.10 10.81 -37.14
CA GLY A 17 56.28 11.41 -36.06
C GLY A 17 54.86 10.86 -35.89
N GLY A 18 54.41 9.92 -36.73
CA GLY A 18 53.00 9.51 -36.76
C GLY A 18 52.58 8.42 -35.76
N ALA A 19 53.51 7.55 -35.36
CA ALA A 19 53.16 6.36 -34.57
C ALA A 19 53.00 6.64 -33.07
N ALA A 20 53.80 7.54 -32.48
CA ALA A 20 53.77 7.82 -31.04
C ALA A 20 52.57 8.69 -30.61
N LEU A 21 52.01 9.51 -31.51
CA LEU A 21 50.83 10.36 -31.23
C LEU A 21 49.50 9.60 -31.34
N ALA A 22 49.44 8.56 -32.18
CA ALA A 22 48.28 7.68 -32.27
C ALA A 22 48.12 6.80 -31.02
N ASP A 23 49.23 6.41 -30.40
CA ASP A 23 49.24 5.58 -29.20
C ASP A 23 48.84 6.37 -27.95
N ALA A 24 49.38 7.59 -27.78
CA ALA A 24 49.04 8.47 -26.66
C ALA A 24 47.58 8.97 -26.66
N THR A 25 46.94 9.03 -27.84
CA THR A 25 45.51 9.37 -27.95
C THR A 25 44.61 8.18 -27.68
N ALA A 26 45.04 6.97 -28.06
CA ALA A 26 44.35 5.73 -27.71
C ALA A 26 44.39 5.48 -26.19
N GLU A 27 45.54 5.66 -25.54
CA GLU A 27 45.65 5.56 -24.09
C GLU A 27 44.82 6.62 -23.36
N ARG A 28 44.77 7.86 -23.86
CA ARG A 28 43.87 8.89 -23.30
C ARG A 28 42.41 8.56 -23.48
N GLN A 29 41.99 8.04 -24.64
CA GLN A 29 40.62 7.59 -24.84
C GLN A 29 40.28 6.41 -23.94
N GLN A 30 41.22 5.48 -23.75
CA GLN A 30 41.02 4.33 -22.87
C GLN A 30 40.97 4.75 -21.39
N GLN A 31 41.81 5.70 -20.97
CA GLN A 31 41.75 6.30 -19.63
C GLN A 31 40.47 7.13 -19.41
N GLN A 32 40.00 7.89 -20.41
CA GLN A 32 38.71 8.58 -20.34
C GLN A 32 37.53 7.60 -20.29
N ARG A 33 37.62 6.47 -21.02
CA ARG A 33 36.61 5.40 -20.96
C ARG A 33 36.60 4.75 -19.59
N LEU A 34 37.76 4.51 -18.98
CA LEU A 34 37.87 3.97 -17.61
C LEU A 34 37.39 4.98 -16.55
N GLN A 35 37.58 6.28 -16.74
CA GLN A 35 37.04 7.31 -15.86
C GLN A 35 35.51 7.43 -15.96
N HIS A 36 34.91 7.17 -17.13
CA HIS A 36 33.46 7.09 -17.29
C HIS A 36 32.85 5.78 -16.78
N LEU A 37 33.62 4.69 -16.70
CA LEU A 37 33.18 3.42 -16.09
C LEU A 37 33.36 3.37 -14.56
N GLY A 38 34.15 4.28 -13.98
CA GLY A 38 34.45 4.31 -12.53
C GLY A 38 33.48 5.11 -11.66
N ALA A 39 32.46 5.75 -12.24
CA ALA A 39 31.47 6.57 -11.53
C ALA A 39 30.04 6.00 -11.66
N GLY A 40 29.93 4.67 -11.70
CA GLY A 40 28.64 3.98 -11.55
C GLY A 40 28.32 3.84 -10.08
N ASP A 41 27.59 4.80 -9.54
CA ASP A 41 27.08 4.78 -8.18
C ASP A 41 26.40 3.44 -7.86
N ASN A 42 26.93 2.75 -6.85
CA ASN A 42 26.37 1.50 -6.30
C ASN A 42 25.10 1.78 -5.46
N GLU A 43 24.03 2.30 -6.06
CA GLU A 43 22.75 2.49 -5.35
C GLU A 43 21.48 1.82 -5.98
N PRO A 44 21.53 0.85 -6.94
CA PRO A 44 20.34 0.05 -7.24
C PRO A 44 20.05 -1.01 -6.17
N SER A 45 21.06 -1.45 -5.41
CA SER A 45 20.91 -2.54 -4.44
C SER A 45 20.19 -2.12 -3.16
N ALA A 46 20.39 -0.88 -2.70
CA ALA A 46 19.78 -0.37 -1.47
C ALA A 46 18.29 -0.06 -1.67
N GLU A 47 17.93 0.57 -2.79
CA GLU A 47 16.54 0.85 -3.15
C GLU A 47 15.73 -0.45 -3.37
N LEU A 48 16.32 -1.44 -4.06
CA LEU A 48 15.70 -2.76 -4.25
C LEU A 48 15.49 -3.50 -2.92
N ALA A 49 16.46 -3.41 -2.00
CA ALA A 49 16.33 -3.98 -0.67
C ALA A 49 15.21 -3.28 0.13
N ALA A 50 15.18 -1.95 0.14
CA ALA A 50 14.14 -1.17 0.83
C ALA A 50 12.73 -1.46 0.29
N ALA A 51 12.58 -1.57 -1.04
CA ALA A 51 11.32 -1.97 -1.67
C ALA A 51 10.92 -3.40 -1.29
N SER A 52 11.89 -4.32 -1.19
CA SER A 52 11.64 -5.70 -0.80
C SER A 52 11.20 -5.81 0.66
N TYR A 53 11.83 -5.06 1.58
CA TYR A 53 11.42 -5.02 2.99
C TYR A 53 10.02 -4.44 3.16
N ARG A 54 9.71 -3.32 2.49
CA ARG A 54 8.35 -2.76 2.48
C ARG A 54 7.34 -3.78 1.97
N ALA A 55 7.66 -4.51 0.90
CA ALA A 55 6.75 -5.50 0.35
C ALA A 55 6.51 -6.67 1.32
N ALA A 56 7.53 -7.07 2.08
CA ALA A 56 7.40 -8.08 3.13
C ALA A 56 6.50 -7.60 4.28
N ASP A 57 6.73 -6.39 4.79
CA ASP A 57 5.93 -5.78 5.87
C ASP A 57 4.46 -5.64 5.48
N GLU A 58 4.19 -5.14 4.27
CA GLU A 58 2.83 -5.04 3.73
C GLU A 58 2.16 -6.42 3.59
N ASN A 59 2.92 -7.45 3.21
CA ASN A 59 2.39 -8.82 3.09
C ASN A 59 2.10 -9.44 4.47
N GLU A 60 2.92 -9.16 5.47
CA GLU A 60 2.70 -9.56 6.87
C GLU A 60 1.40 -8.92 7.41
N MET A 61 1.24 -7.60 7.25
CA MET A 61 0.02 -6.90 7.64
C MET A 61 -1.22 -7.41 6.91
N LEU A 62 -1.11 -7.68 5.62
CA LEU A 62 -2.17 -8.32 4.85
C LEU A 62 -2.53 -9.71 5.36
N ALA A 63 -1.53 -10.51 5.75
CA ALA A 63 -1.74 -11.85 6.29
C ALA A 63 -2.42 -11.78 7.66
N ALA A 64 -2.00 -10.87 8.54
CA ALA A 64 -2.62 -10.63 9.85
C ALA A 64 -4.10 -10.24 9.70
N LEU A 65 -4.39 -9.23 8.89
CA LEU A 65 -5.77 -8.76 8.66
C LEU A 65 -6.66 -9.85 8.02
N LYS A 66 -6.10 -10.66 7.11
CA LYS A 66 -6.81 -11.78 6.49
C LYS A 66 -7.07 -12.91 7.49
N ALA A 67 -6.11 -13.23 8.34
CA ALA A 67 -6.25 -14.22 9.40
C ALA A 67 -7.37 -13.82 10.36
N GLU A 68 -7.36 -12.56 10.80
CA GLU A 68 -8.34 -12.01 11.73
C GLU A 68 -9.76 -12.01 11.13
N ALA A 69 -9.90 -11.50 9.91
CA ALA A 69 -11.17 -11.51 9.19
C ALA A 69 -11.73 -12.93 9.00
N LYS A 70 -10.85 -13.91 8.72
CA LYS A 70 -11.23 -15.31 8.59
C LYS A 70 -11.65 -15.90 9.93
N ALA A 71 -10.85 -15.72 10.99
CA ALA A 71 -11.12 -16.25 12.32
C ALA A 71 -12.47 -15.76 12.85
N ARG A 72 -12.73 -14.45 12.76
CA ARG A 72 -13.98 -13.84 13.22
C ARG A 72 -15.19 -14.29 12.40
N THR A 73 -15.04 -14.39 11.09
CA THR A 73 -16.11 -14.89 10.22
C THR A 73 -16.48 -16.33 10.57
N ILE A 74 -15.48 -17.19 10.82
CA ILE A 74 -15.70 -18.59 11.20
C ILE A 74 -16.38 -18.68 12.59
N SER A 75 -15.90 -17.90 13.57
CA SER A 75 -16.52 -17.84 14.90
C SER A 75 -17.99 -17.44 14.77
N TYR A 76 -18.27 -16.35 14.07
CA TYR A 76 -19.63 -15.85 13.87
C TYR A 76 -20.55 -16.87 13.20
N HIS A 77 -20.09 -17.53 12.13
CA HIS A 77 -20.88 -18.56 11.45
C HIS A 77 -21.19 -19.73 12.37
N SER A 78 -20.24 -20.12 13.22
CA SER A 78 -20.43 -21.19 14.19
C SER A 78 -21.47 -20.80 15.25
N ASP A 79 -21.42 -19.57 15.75
CA ASP A 79 -22.31 -19.06 16.80
C ASP A 79 -23.75 -18.80 16.30
N THR A 80 -23.90 -18.47 15.02
CA THR A 80 -25.18 -18.06 14.43
C THR A 80 -25.80 -19.12 13.52
N GLY A 81 -25.22 -20.32 13.42
CA GLY A 81 -25.76 -21.38 12.57
C GLY A 81 -25.64 -21.08 11.07
N GLY A 82 -24.59 -20.35 10.66
CA GLY A 82 -24.28 -20.06 9.27
C GLY A 82 -24.94 -18.80 8.69
N HIS A 83 -25.44 -17.89 9.53
CA HIS A 83 -25.92 -16.60 9.06
C HIS A 83 -24.78 -15.67 8.66
N ASP A 84 -25.04 -14.83 7.66
CA ASP A 84 -24.10 -13.80 7.23
C ASP A 84 -23.90 -12.75 8.33
N PRO A 85 -22.67 -12.26 8.55
CA PRO A 85 -22.44 -11.24 9.56
C PRO A 85 -23.13 -9.90 9.23
N PRO A 86 -23.83 -9.28 10.21
CA PRO A 86 -24.49 -8.01 9.97
C PRO A 86 -23.47 -6.90 9.72
N ARG A 87 -23.90 -5.84 9.06
CA ARG A 87 -23.05 -4.67 8.78
C ARG A 87 -22.54 -4.07 10.09
N ASN A 88 -21.27 -3.67 10.10
CA ASN A 88 -20.58 -3.11 11.25
C ASN A 88 -20.41 -4.06 12.45
N SER A 89 -20.61 -5.37 12.26
CA SER A 89 -20.17 -6.38 13.24
C SER A 89 -18.65 -6.56 13.21
N PRO A 90 -18.04 -7.14 14.25
CA PRO A 90 -16.60 -7.43 14.27
C PRO A 90 -16.07 -8.16 13.01
N PRO A 91 -16.66 -9.28 12.52
CA PRO A 91 -16.23 -9.92 11.28
C PRO A 91 -16.38 -9.04 10.03
N SER A 92 -17.44 -8.22 9.96
CA SER A 92 -17.66 -7.29 8.84
C SER A 92 -16.63 -6.15 8.85
N LEU A 93 -16.29 -5.63 10.02
CA LEU A 93 -15.26 -4.59 10.20
C LEU A 93 -13.87 -5.13 9.87
N ALA A 94 -13.51 -6.33 10.35
CA ALA A 94 -12.25 -7.01 10.05
C ALA A 94 -12.08 -7.21 8.53
N SER A 95 -13.09 -7.77 7.87
CA SER A 95 -13.09 -7.99 6.41
C SER A 95 -13.00 -6.65 5.65
N GLY A 96 -13.69 -5.63 6.15
CA GLY A 96 -13.64 -4.28 5.60
C GLY A 96 -12.27 -3.58 5.77
N ALA A 97 -11.57 -3.83 6.88
CA ALA A 97 -10.22 -3.32 7.11
C ALA A 97 -9.22 -3.99 6.17
N PHE A 98 -9.26 -5.33 6.07
CA PHE A 98 -8.46 -6.11 5.12
C PHE A 98 -8.64 -5.61 3.68
N GLY A 99 -9.89 -5.46 3.22
CA GLY A 99 -10.17 -4.99 1.86
C GLY A 99 -9.68 -3.55 1.59
N LYS A 100 -9.74 -2.65 2.58
CA LYS A 100 -9.22 -1.29 2.43
C LYS A 100 -7.70 -1.24 2.42
N TYR A 101 -7.04 -2.02 3.29
CA TYR A 101 -5.59 -2.12 3.30
C TYR A 101 -5.07 -2.73 2.00
N ALA A 102 -5.68 -3.81 1.51
CA ALA A 102 -5.33 -4.40 0.22
C ALA A 102 -5.51 -3.42 -0.95
N ALA A 103 -6.55 -2.58 -0.92
CA ALA A 103 -6.75 -1.56 -1.94
C ALA A 103 -5.71 -0.42 -1.85
N ALA A 104 -5.17 -0.11 -0.67
CA ALA A 104 -4.08 0.83 -0.48
C ALA A 104 -2.77 0.27 -1.04
N VAL A 105 -2.42 -0.97 -0.66
CA VAL A 105 -1.25 -1.70 -1.19
C VAL A 105 -1.33 -1.87 -2.70
N ALA A 106 -2.50 -2.20 -3.23
CA ALA A 106 -2.72 -2.33 -4.68
C ALA A 106 -2.46 -1.02 -5.42
N ALA A 107 -2.87 0.13 -4.86
CA ALA A 107 -2.60 1.44 -5.44
C ALA A 107 -1.10 1.76 -5.46
N ASN A 108 -0.37 1.43 -4.39
CA ASN A 108 1.09 1.61 -4.32
C ASN A 108 1.85 0.69 -5.28
N ARG A 109 1.39 -0.55 -5.44
CA ARG A 109 2.03 -1.56 -6.30
C ARG A 109 1.54 -1.53 -7.75
N HIS A 110 0.63 -0.63 -8.10
CA HIS A 110 -0.02 -0.56 -9.42
C HIS A 110 -0.67 -1.89 -9.85
N MET A 111 -1.30 -2.59 -8.91
CA MET A 111 -1.99 -3.86 -9.12
C MET A 111 -3.50 -3.72 -8.84
N SER A 112 -4.28 -4.75 -9.20
CA SER A 112 -5.68 -4.82 -8.77
C SER A 112 -5.77 -5.26 -7.31
N PRO A 113 -6.76 -4.77 -6.52
CA PRO A 113 -6.97 -5.23 -5.15
C PRO A 113 -7.18 -6.74 -5.06
N LEU A 114 -7.86 -7.33 -6.04
CA LEU A 114 -8.07 -8.78 -6.12
C LEU A 114 -6.75 -9.54 -6.27
N ALA A 115 -5.82 -9.05 -7.10
CA ALA A 115 -4.50 -9.66 -7.25
C ALA A 115 -3.75 -9.68 -5.91
N VAL A 116 -3.74 -8.54 -5.20
CA VAL A 116 -3.13 -8.43 -3.86
C VAL A 116 -3.78 -9.42 -2.89
N MET A 117 -5.11 -9.40 -2.75
CA MET A 117 -5.84 -10.25 -1.80
C MET A 117 -5.67 -11.75 -2.07
N SER A 118 -5.63 -12.14 -3.35
CA SER A 118 -5.44 -13.53 -3.78
C SER A 118 -4.02 -14.05 -3.52
N GLY A 119 -3.02 -13.17 -3.57
CA GLY A 119 -1.62 -13.50 -3.32
C GLY A 119 -1.25 -13.64 -1.83
N VAL A 120 -2.09 -13.14 -0.91
CA VAL A 120 -1.82 -13.20 0.53
C VAL A 120 -1.88 -14.63 1.04
N LYS A 121 -0.74 -15.15 1.50
CA LYS A 121 -0.63 -16.42 2.21
C LYS A 121 -0.71 -16.15 3.71
N VAL A 122 -1.65 -16.81 4.39
CA VAL A 122 -1.78 -16.76 5.85
C VAL A 122 -1.00 -17.94 6.42
N PRO A 123 0.01 -17.72 7.28
CA PRO A 123 0.68 -18.79 8.00
C PRO A 123 -0.30 -19.66 8.80
N ALA A 124 0.02 -20.95 8.97
CA ALA A 124 -0.83 -21.84 9.77
C ALA A 124 -0.76 -21.53 11.27
N ALA A 125 0.38 -21.02 11.73
CA ALA A 125 0.65 -20.64 13.10
C ALA A 125 0.21 -19.18 13.32
N GLN A 126 -0.77 -18.95 14.19
CA GLN A 126 -1.31 -17.60 14.48
C GLN A 126 -0.33 -16.72 15.26
N ASP A 127 0.52 -17.33 16.09
CA ASP A 127 1.60 -16.70 16.84
C ASP A 127 2.73 -16.17 15.95
N ALA A 128 2.76 -16.55 14.67
CA ALA A 128 3.68 -15.99 13.68
C ALA A 128 3.17 -14.67 13.06
N LEU A 129 2.02 -14.16 13.48
CA LEU A 129 1.43 -12.91 13.00
C LEU A 129 1.42 -11.86 14.12
N PRO A 130 1.52 -10.57 13.77
CA PRO A 130 1.41 -9.49 14.75
C PRO A 130 0.07 -9.53 15.49
N GLY A 131 0.10 -9.22 16.78
CA GLY A 131 -1.09 -9.20 17.63
C GLY A 131 -2.08 -8.10 17.24
N GLU A 132 -3.32 -8.20 17.72
CA GLU A 132 -4.40 -7.28 17.35
C GLU A 132 -4.07 -5.81 17.69
N GLU A 133 -3.55 -5.54 18.89
CA GLU A 133 -3.15 -4.19 19.29
C GLU A 133 -1.99 -3.63 18.44
N GLU A 134 -1.06 -4.50 18.05
CA GLU A 134 0.06 -4.12 17.19
C GLU A 134 -0.43 -3.76 15.79
N VAL A 135 -1.31 -4.59 15.21
CA VAL A 135 -1.94 -4.31 13.90
C VAL A 135 -2.70 -2.98 13.93
N ALA A 136 -3.44 -2.69 15.00
CA ALA A 136 -4.14 -1.43 15.17
C ALA A 136 -3.18 -0.22 15.22
N ALA A 137 -2.09 -0.33 15.97
CA ALA A 137 -1.08 0.72 16.08
C ALA A 137 -0.35 0.95 14.75
N ARG A 138 0.05 -0.12 14.05
CA ARG A 138 0.70 -0.05 12.73
C ARG A 138 -0.21 0.60 11.70
N LEU A 139 -1.48 0.19 11.62
CA LEU A 139 -2.46 0.81 10.72
C LEU A 139 -2.63 2.32 10.97
N ALA A 140 -2.72 2.73 12.24
CA ALA A 140 -2.83 4.15 12.59
C ALA A 140 -1.56 4.93 12.20
N SER A 141 -0.38 4.36 12.43
CA SER A 141 0.91 4.95 12.06
C SER A 141 1.05 5.09 10.53
N GLU A 142 0.74 4.04 9.78
CA GLU A 142 0.79 4.05 8.31
C GLU A 142 -0.22 5.03 7.71
N ALA A 143 -1.43 5.13 8.27
CA ALA A 143 -2.43 6.10 7.83
C ALA A 143 -1.94 7.55 8.03
N ALA A 144 -1.34 7.86 9.18
CA ALA A 144 -0.77 9.18 9.46
C ALA A 144 0.42 9.50 8.54
N ALA A 145 1.32 8.54 8.33
CA ALA A 145 2.46 8.70 7.43
C ALA A 145 2.02 8.94 5.98
N ALA A 146 1.04 8.16 5.49
CA ALA A 146 0.50 8.33 4.15
C ALA A 146 -0.24 9.66 3.98
N TYR A 147 -0.95 10.12 5.02
CA TYR A 147 -1.62 11.42 5.00
C TYR A 147 -0.62 12.56 4.83
N GLU A 148 0.45 12.58 5.63
CA GLU A 148 1.48 13.63 5.51
C GLU A 148 2.24 13.53 4.18
N ALA A 149 2.51 12.32 3.67
CA ALA A 149 3.13 12.13 2.36
C ALA A 149 2.26 12.65 1.21
N GLU A 150 0.96 12.31 1.18
CA GLU A 150 0.03 12.80 0.16
C GLU A 150 -0.19 14.30 0.27
N LYS A 151 -0.29 14.84 1.49
CA LYS A 151 -0.41 16.28 1.73
C LYS A 151 0.81 17.04 1.22
N ALA A 152 2.01 16.52 1.47
CA ALA A 152 3.25 17.11 0.96
C ALA A 152 3.30 17.07 -0.58
N ALA A 153 2.93 15.93 -1.19
CA ALA A 153 2.92 15.77 -2.64
C ALA A 153 1.83 16.61 -3.34
N GLY A 154 0.68 16.79 -2.68
CA GLY A 154 -0.49 17.50 -3.20
C GLY A 154 -0.54 19.00 -2.91
N GLY A 155 0.57 19.60 -2.45
CA GLY A 155 0.63 21.03 -2.13
C GLY A 155 -0.29 21.44 -0.97
N GLY A 156 -0.52 20.54 -0.01
CA GLY A 156 -1.37 20.75 1.16
C GLY A 156 -2.76 20.10 1.07
N ALA A 157 -3.16 19.56 -0.09
CA ALA A 157 -4.43 18.87 -0.27
C ALA A 157 -4.25 17.34 -0.30
N VAL A 158 -5.09 16.62 0.44
CA VAL A 158 -5.12 15.15 0.44
C VAL A 158 -6.32 14.64 -0.36
N PRO A 159 -6.11 13.78 -1.39
CA PRO A 159 -7.19 13.28 -2.22
C PRO A 159 -8.12 12.34 -1.44
N ARG A 160 -9.44 12.54 -1.58
CA ARG A 160 -10.48 11.70 -0.93
C ARG A 160 -10.43 10.23 -1.33
N ALA A 161 -9.89 9.92 -2.50
CA ALA A 161 -9.74 8.55 -3.00
C ALA A 161 -8.27 8.07 -2.97
N GLY A 162 -7.39 8.78 -2.26
CA GLY A 162 -5.97 8.46 -2.11
C GLY A 162 -5.69 7.16 -1.36
N VAL A 163 -4.42 6.82 -1.26
CA VAL A 163 -3.88 5.76 -0.39
C VAL A 163 -4.13 6.13 1.07
N ALA A 164 -3.89 7.39 1.46
CA ALA A 164 -4.11 7.87 2.83
C ALA A 164 -5.56 7.64 3.30
N SER A 165 -6.55 7.99 2.47
CA SER A 165 -7.96 7.77 2.82
C SER A 165 -8.32 6.28 2.96
N LYS A 166 -7.70 5.40 2.15
CA LYS A 166 -7.91 3.96 2.26
C LYS A 166 -7.31 3.41 3.55
N LEU A 167 -6.08 3.81 3.89
CA LEU A 167 -5.40 3.41 5.12
C LEU A 167 -6.14 3.93 6.36
N GLN A 168 -6.58 5.19 6.37
CA GLN A 168 -7.42 5.73 7.44
C GLN A 168 -8.70 4.91 7.61
N SER A 169 -9.39 4.59 6.51
CA SER A 169 -10.59 3.76 6.56
C SER A 169 -10.34 2.32 7.02
N ALA A 170 -9.13 1.79 6.82
CA ALA A 170 -8.73 0.49 7.37
C ALA A 170 -8.49 0.61 8.88
N ALA A 171 -7.71 1.60 9.31
CA ALA A 171 -7.42 1.89 10.71
C ALA A 171 -8.69 2.12 11.53
N ASP A 172 -9.62 2.96 11.05
CA ASP A 172 -10.87 3.26 11.76
C ASP A 172 -11.74 2.02 11.95
N LYS A 173 -11.84 1.15 10.93
CA LYS A 173 -12.63 -0.08 11.04
C LYS A 173 -12.00 -1.06 12.00
N TYR A 174 -10.68 -1.22 11.92
CA TYR A 174 -9.96 -2.14 12.79
C TYR A 174 -9.99 -1.66 14.25
N ALA A 175 -9.75 -0.38 14.50
CA ALA A 175 -9.86 0.21 15.83
C ALA A 175 -11.28 0.08 16.41
N ARG A 176 -12.32 0.27 15.58
CA ARG A 176 -13.71 0.08 16.01
C ARG A 176 -14.01 -1.38 16.36
N MET A 177 -13.47 -2.33 15.61
CA MET A 177 -13.58 -3.76 15.91
C MET A 177 -12.94 -4.07 17.27
N VAL A 178 -11.69 -3.64 17.48
CA VAL A 178 -10.95 -3.81 18.75
C VAL A 178 -11.72 -3.22 19.94
N ALA A 179 -12.35 -2.06 19.74
CA ALA A 179 -13.16 -1.42 20.78
C ALA A 179 -14.40 -2.26 21.16
N MET A 180 -15.07 -2.87 20.18
CA MET A 180 -16.24 -3.72 20.44
C MET A 180 -15.90 -4.94 21.29
N ASP A 181 -14.74 -5.55 21.10
CA ASP A 181 -14.34 -6.71 21.90
C ASP A 181 -14.00 -6.33 23.34
N LYS A 182 -13.45 -5.13 23.54
CA LYS A 182 -13.19 -4.58 24.88
C LYS A 182 -14.48 -4.25 25.63
N GLU A 183 -15.50 -3.79 24.91
CA GLU A 183 -16.83 -3.52 25.48
C GLU A 183 -17.65 -4.82 25.74
N ALA A 184 -17.35 -5.91 25.02
CA ALA A 184 -18.03 -7.20 25.17
C ALA A 184 -17.57 -8.03 26.39
N LEU A 185 -16.48 -7.63 27.06
CA LEU A 185 -16.06 -8.26 28.32
C LEU A 185 -16.97 -7.78 29.48
N PRO A 186 -17.67 -8.67 30.19
CA PRO A 186 -18.37 -8.27 31.40
C PRO A 186 -17.32 -7.76 32.40
N SER A 187 -17.43 -6.48 32.78
CA SER A 187 -16.61 -5.90 33.84
C SER A 187 -16.74 -6.79 35.10
N PRO A 188 -15.65 -7.42 35.58
CA PRO A 188 -15.74 -8.25 36.76
C PRO A 188 -15.75 -7.35 38.00
N GLY A 189 -16.95 -7.03 38.48
CA GLY A 189 -17.14 -6.51 39.84
C GLY A 189 -17.83 -5.15 39.93
N GLY A 190 -19.13 -5.19 40.23
CA GLY A 190 -19.91 -4.02 40.61
C GLY A 190 -21.35 -4.36 40.96
N GLY A 191 -21.60 -5.53 41.55
CA GLY A 191 -22.91 -5.84 42.10
C GLY A 191 -23.12 -5.07 43.40
N SER A 192 -24.12 -4.18 43.43
CA SER A 192 -25.03 -3.95 44.56
C SER A 192 -25.93 -2.73 44.29
N GLY A 193 -27.26 -2.96 44.34
CA GLY A 193 -28.31 -1.94 44.33
C GLY A 193 -29.10 -1.97 43.01
N GLY A 194 -30.29 -2.58 42.91
CA GLY A 194 -31.41 -2.52 43.84
C GLY A 194 -32.22 -1.25 43.58
N GLY A 195 -33.31 -1.33 42.81
CA GLY A 195 -34.25 -0.22 42.69
C GLY A 195 -35.13 -0.18 41.42
N GLY A 196 -36.25 -0.90 41.45
CA GLY A 196 -37.59 -0.38 41.14
C GLY A 196 -37.90 0.33 39.80
N SER A 197 -38.82 -0.33 39.08
CA SER A 197 -40.13 0.21 38.65
C SER A 197 -40.27 1.09 37.39
N SER A 198 -40.98 0.48 36.42
CA SER A 198 -42.22 0.93 35.76
C SER A 198 -42.24 2.13 34.78
N GLY A 199 -42.89 1.88 33.64
CA GLY A 199 -43.47 2.88 32.71
C GLY A 199 -42.81 2.79 31.33
N GLY A 200 -43.47 2.47 30.22
CA GLY A 200 -44.86 2.64 29.84
C GLY A 200 -44.94 3.58 28.64
N GLY A 201 -45.51 3.11 27.51
CA GLY A 201 -45.82 3.89 26.31
C GLY A 201 -44.73 3.82 25.24
N GLY A 202 -44.95 3.34 24.02
CA GLY A 202 -46.13 3.53 23.17
C GLY A 202 -45.84 4.69 22.21
N GLY A 203 -45.51 4.38 20.95
CA GLY A 203 -45.21 5.41 19.96
C GLY A 203 -44.85 4.82 18.60
N GLY A 204 -45.87 4.42 17.85
CA GLY A 204 -45.76 4.01 16.45
C GLY A 204 -45.31 5.15 15.54
N GLY A 205 -44.56 4.78 14.50
CA GLY A 205 -44.12 5.67 13.44
C GLY A 205 -43.77 4.86 12.20
N SER A 206 -44.79 4.31 11.55
CA SER A 206 -44.68 3.71 10.22
C SER A 206 -44.34 4.80 9.21
N ALA A 207 -43.06 4.89 8.82
CA ALA A 207 -42.66 5.68 7.67
C ALA A 207 -42.97 4.90 6.39
N ASP A 208 -44.02 5.38 5.74
CA ASP A 208 -44.48 5.14 4.38
C ASP A 208 -43.29 5.09 3.38
N ARG A 209 -43.04 3.90 2.82
CA ARG A 209 -42.13 3.75 1.67
C ARG A 209 -42.95 3.89 0.39
N GLY A 210 -42.89 5.08 -0.19
CA GLY A 210 -43.30 5.35 -1.57
C GLY A 210 -42.61 4.36 -2.52
N ARG A 211 -43.37 3.36 -2.96
CA ARG A 211 -42.97 2.36 -3.93
C ARG A 211 -43.21 2.96 -5.32
N GLY A 212 -42.12 3.37 -5.97
CA GLY A 212 -42.13 3.82 -7.36
C GLY A 212 -42.70 2.75 -8.29
N GLN A 213 -43.72 3.11 -9.05
CA GLN A 213 -44.17 2.37 -10.22
C GLN A 213 -43.16 2.60 -11.35
N GLN A 214 -42.49 1.55 -11.79
CA GLN A 214 -42.07 1.41 -13.18
C GLN A 214 -42.47 0.01 -13.61
N VAL A 215 -43.53 -0.05 -14.42
CA VAL A 215 -43.85 -1.22 -15.25
C VAL A 215 -43.98 -0.69 -16.68
N GLU A 216 -42.87 -0.86 -17.39
CA GLU A 216 -42.73 -1.49 -18.71
C GLU A 216 -43.93 -1.63 -19.66
N GLN A 217 -43.57 -1.58 -20.96
CA GLN A 217 -44.26 -2.02 -22.19
C GLN A 217 -44.94 -0.87 -22.97
N GLY A 218 -44.52 -0.50 -24.18
CA GLY A 218 -43.90 -1.32 -25.23
C GLY A 218 -44.96 -1.77 -26.22
N ARG A 219 -45.52 -0.82 -26.98
CA ARG A 219 -46.02 -0.94 -28.37
C ARG A 219 -46.47 0.42 -28.87
#